data_AF-A0A1C5TMH4-F1
#
_entry.id   AF-A0A1C5TMH4-F1
#
_cell.length_a   1.000
_cell.length_b   1.000
_cell.length_c   1.000
_cell.angle_alpha   90.00
_cell.angle_beta   90.00
_cell.angle_gamma   90.00
#
_symmetry.space_group_name_H-M   'P 1'
#
loop_
_entity.id
_entity.type
_entity.pdbx_description
1 polymer ?
#
loop_
_entity_poly.entity_id
_entity_poly.type
_entity_poly.pdbx_seq_one_letter_code
_entity_poly.pdbx_strand_id
1 'polypeptide(L)'
;MAFEGLSEKLQGVFKGLKGKGSLTESDINTAMREVKLALLEADVNFKVVKEFVASVKEKSLGKEVLESLTPAQQVIKIVNEELTELMGGTNSKLTYSPKGFTVYMMVGLQGTGKTTTCGKLANYLKKNGKKPMLCACDIYRPAAIDQLEVVGKTVDTPVFTMRESREPEKIALAAMKEAERLGCNVLIVDTAGRLQIDEALMDELVTIKQAVKPHEILLVVDALTGQDAVNAAEGFNDRLGIDGIIMTKMDGDSRGGAALSAKKVTGKPIKFVGMGEKFDALEPFHPERMASRILGMGDMLSLIEKAQEDYDEKKAAELEKKIRKNKFTLEDFLEQMGQIKKMGGIAKILDMMPGINSNAKNNINMAKSEQEFMQMEAIIQSMTKAEREDPSILNASRRRRIAAGSGQPVSKINQLVKRYNDAKKMMKSFTGKGGNSRLNKMFRGF
;
A
#
# COMPACT_ATOMS: atom_id res chain seq x y z
N MET A 1 -19.82 11.63 11.24
CA MET A 1 -18.40 11.62 10.83
C MET A 1 -18.32 11.36 9.33
N ALA A 2 -17.27 11.81 8.63
CA ALA A 2 -17.11 11.54 7.20
C ALA A 2 -17.28 10.05 6.87
N PHE A 3 -17.93 9.78 5.74
CA PHE A 3 -18.29 8.45 5.23
C PHE A 3 -19.41 7.68 5.96
N GLU A 4 -20.03 8.16 7.06
CA GLU A 4 -21.09 7.39 7.75
C GLU A 4 -22.25 6.99 6.83
N GLY A 5 -22.77 7.92 6.01
CA GLY A 5 -23.84 7.60 5.07
C GLY A 5 -23.42 6.60 3.97
N LEU A 6 -22.14 6.60 3.56
CA LEU A 6 -21.61 5.59 2.65
C LEU A 6 -21.49 4.23 3.36
N SER A 7 -21.02 4.22 4.60
CA SER A 7 -20.89 3.02 5.42
C SER A 7 -22.22 2.32 5.65
N GLU A 8 -23.28 3.07 6.03
CA GLU A 8 -24.61 2.49 6.24
C GLU A 8 -25.17 1.84 4.97
N LYS A 9 -25.03 2.51 3.83
CA LYS A 9 -25.50 1.97 2.54
C LYS A 9 -24.74 0.70 2.17
N LEU A 10 -23.41 0.74 2.25
CA LEU A 10 -22.57 -0.43 1.94
C LEU A 10 -22.87 -1.60 2.89
N GLN A 11 -23.04 -1.35 4.19
CA GLN A 11 -23.46 -2.37 5.16
C GLN A 11 -24.82 -2.99 4.80
N GLY A 12 -25.77 -2.18 4.33
CA GLY A 12 -27.06 -2.64 3.80
C GLY A 12 -26.89 -3.64 2.65
N VAL A 13 -26.07 -3.29 1.65
CA VAL A 13 -25.76 -4.17 0.50
C VAL A 13 -25.16 -5.50 0.97
N PHE A 14 -24.15 -5.44 1.85
CA PHE A 14 -23.44 -6.64 2.30
C PHE A 14 -24.27 -7.52 3.24
N LYS A 15 -25.25 -6.96 3.96
CA LYS A 15 -26.20 -7.74 4.76
C LYS A 15 -27.07 -8.64 3.87
N GLY A 16 -27.50 -8.12 2.71
CA GLY A 16 -28.24 -8.90 1.71
C GLY A 16 -27.44 -10.08 1.14
N LEU A 17 -26.14 -9.90 0.94
CA LEU A 17 -25.24 -10.96 0.44
C LEU A 17 -24.98 -12.06 1.48
N LYS A 18 -24.87 -11.71 2.77
CA LYS A 18 -24.61 -12.68 3.86
C LYS A 18 -25.73 -13.71 4.06
N GLY A 19 -26.96 -13.39 3.67
CA GLY A 19 -28.11 -14.29 3.81
C GLY A 19 -28.12 -15.48 2.83
N LYS A 20 -27.19 -15.51 1.86
CA LYS A 20 -27.14 -16.52 0.80
C LYS A 20 -25.93 -17.44 0.97
N GLY A 21 -26.16 -18.76 0.96
CA GLY A 21 -25.11 -19.77 1.11
C GLY A 21 -24.18 -19.92 -0.11
N SER A 22 -24.65 -19.51 -1.28
CA SER A 22 -23.85 -19.37 -2.49
C SER A 22 -24.26 -18.09 -3.23
N LEU A 23 -23.32 -17.46 -3.92
CA LEU A 23 -23.58 -16.25 -4.69
C LEU A 23 -23.56 -16.57 -6.18
N THR A 24 -24.63 -16.15 -6.87
CA THR A 24 -24.67 -16.19 -8.33
C THR A 24 -24.08 -14.92 -8.92
N GLU A 25 -23.73 -14.94 -10.20
CA GLU A 25 -23.30 -13.74 -10.93
C GLU A 25 -24.37 -12.63 -10.87
N SER A 26 -25.66 -13.00 -10.89
CA SER A 26 -26.76 -12.04 -10.74
C SER A 26 -26.76 -11.34 -9.37
N ASP A 27 -26.42 -12.06 -8.31
CA ASP A 27 -26.34 -11.51 -6.95
C ASP A 27 -25.21 -10.49 -6.84
N ILE A 28 -24.03 -10.82 -7.38
CA ILE A 28 -22.87 -9.93 -7.44
C ILE A 28 -23.22 -8.68 -8.25
N ASN A 29 -23.87 -8.85 -9.42
CA ASN A 29 -24.26 -7.74 -10.27
C ASN A 29 -25.24 -6.77 -9.58
N THR A 30 -26.18 -7.31 -8.80
CA THR A 30 -27.16 -6.52 -8.04
C THR A 30 -26.47 -5.74 -6.93
N ALA A 31 -25.64 -6.41 -6.12
CA ALA A 31 -24.88 -5.76 -5.06
C ALA A 31 -23.95 -4.66 -5.61
N MET A 32 -23.26 -4.93 -6.72
CA MET A 32 -22.39 -3.95 -7.35
C MET A 32 -23.13 -2.75 -7.95
N ARG A 33 -24.39 -2.91 -8.33
CA ARG A 33 -25.24 -1.80 -8.75
C ARG A 33 -25.58 -0.89 -7.57
N GLU A 34 -25.86 -1.45 -6.40
CA GLU A 34 -26.13 -0.67 -5.18
C GLU A 34 -24.86 0.03 -4.68
N VAL A 35 -23.72 -0.68 -4.67
CA VAL A 35 -22.41 -0.09 -4.36
C VAL A 35 -22.09 1.07 -5.30
N LYS A 36 -22.36 0.93 -6.60
CA LYS A 36 -22.20 2.02 -7.58
C LYS A 36 -23.02 3.26 -7.19
N LEU A 37 -24.28 3.07 -6.85
CA LEU A 37 -25.17 4.18 -6.47
C LEU A 37 -24.67 4.86 -5.20
N ALA A 38 -24.31 4.08 -4.18
CA ALA A 38 -23.79 4.60 -2.91
C ALA A 38 -22.51 5.44 -3.11
N LEU A 39 -21.58 4.98 -3.97
CA LEU A 39 -20.36 5.73 -4.28
C LEU A 39 -20.64 7.02 -5.06
N LEU A 40 -21.60 7.02 -5.98
CA LEU A 40 -21.97 8.22 -6.73
C LEU A 40 -22.68 9.25 -5.83
N GLU A 41 -23.55 8.81 -4.93
CA GLU A 41 -24.18 9.69 -3.93
C GLU A 41 -23.16 10.27 -2.94
N ALA A 42 -22.03 9.57 -2.76
CA ALA A 42 -20.88 10.03 -2.01
C ALA A 42 -19.95 10.97 -2.81
N ASP A 43 -20.41 11.51 -3.94
CA ASP A 43 -19.67 12.40 -4.85
C ASP A 43 -18.34 11.81 -5.35
N VAL A 44 -18.23 10.48 -5.47
CA VAL A 44 -17.09 9.82 -6.12
C VAL A 44 -17.20 10.01 -7.63
N ASN A 45 -16.07 10.25 -8.30
CA ASN A 45 -16.03 10.50 -9.74
C ASN A 45 -16.59 9.31 -10.53
N PHE A 46 -17.46 9.58 -11.50
CA PHE A 46 -18.16 8.54 -12.26
C PHE A 46 -17.21 7.56 -12.97
N LYS A 47 -16.08 8.04 -13.53
CA LYS A 47 -15.09 7.17 -14.19
C LYS A 47 -14.46 6.23 -13.16
N VAL A 48 -14.10 6.77 -12.00
CA VAL A 48 -13.51 6.02 -10.87
C VAL A 48 -14.48 4.95 -10.36
N VAL A 49 -15.77 5.28 -10.18
CA VAL A 49 -16.79 4.29 -9.76
C VAL A 49 -16.97 3.19 -10.81
N LYS A 50 -17.00 3.55 -12.10
CA LYS A 50 -17.18 2.58 -13.19
C LYS A 50 -16.03 1.57 -13.23
N GLU A 51 -14.79 2.06 -13.12
CA GLU A 51 -13.59 1.20 -13.08
C GLU A 51 -13.56 0.33 -11.83
N PHE A 52 -13.85 0.91 -10.66
CA PHE A 52 -13.92 0.19 -9.39
C PHE A 52 -14.89 -0.99 -9.47
N VAL A 53 -16.12 -0.74 -9.94
CA VAL A 53 -17.14 -1.80 -10.06
C VAL A 53 -16.75 -2.87 -11.08
N ALA A 54 -16.11 -2.49 -12.19
CA ALA A 54 -15.62 -3.46 -13.18
C ALA A 54 -14.55 -4.38 -12.57
N SER A 55 -13.56 -3.79 -11.88
CA SER A 55 -12.48 -4.52 -11.20
C SER A 55 -13.01 -5.48 -10.13
N VAL A 56 -13.93 -5.01 -9.27
CA VAL A 56 -14.55 -5.86 -8.23
C VAL A 56 -15.31 -7.02 -8.85
N LYS A 57 -16.09 -6.80 -9.92
CA LYS A 57 -16.83 -7.86 -10.60
C LYS A 57 -15.91 -8.93 -11.19
N GLU A 58 -14.89 -8.51 -11.93
CA GLU A 58 -13.91 -9.40 -12.53
C GLU A 58 -13.23 -10.28 -11.46
N LYS A 59 -12.76 -9.66 -10.36
CA LYS A 59 -12.10 -10.38 -9.26
C LYS A 59 -13.05 -11.29 -8.48
N SER A 60 -14.33 -10.91 -8.38
CA SER A 60 -15.35 -11.71 -7.68
C SER A 60 -15.78 -12.94 -8.49
N LEU A 61 -15.71 -12.87 -9.82
CA LEU A 61 -16.03 -13.98 -10.72
C LEU A 61 -14.81 -14.88 -11.02
N GLY A 62 -13.60 -14.31 -11.00
CA GLY A 62 -12.36 -15.01 -11.39
C GLY A 62 -11.57 -15.68 -10.27
N LYS A 63 -11.91 -15.49 -8.99
CA LYS A 63 -11.25 -16.17 -7.87
C LYS A 63 -12.05 -17.41 -7.47
N GLU A 64 -11.41 -18.59 -7.49
CA GLU A 64 -11.91 -19.76 -6.77
C GLU A 64 -12.20 -19.37 -5.33
N VAL A 65 -13.34 -19.83 -4.80
CA VAL A 65 -13.73 -19.52 -3.42
C VAL A 65 -12.64 -20.08 -2.52
N LEU A 66 -11.96 -19.21 -1.77
CA LEU A 66 -11.03 -19.69 -0.75
C LEU A 66 -11.85 -20.53 0.23
N GLU A 67 -11.49 -21.81 0.41
CA GLU A 67 -12.25 -22.75 1.26
C GLU A 67 -12.47 -22.22 2.69
N SER A 68 -11.65 -21.26 3.14
CA SER A 68 -11.72 -20.64 4.46
C SER A 68 -12.73 -19.50 4.59
N LEU A 69 -13.31 -19.00 3.50
CA LEU A 69 -14.20 -17.83 3.51
C LEU A 69 -15.53 -18.14 2.85
N THR A 70 -16.60 -17.57 3.41
CA THR A 70 -17.90 -17.58 2.73
C THR A 70 -17.84 -16.70 1.47
N PRO A 71 -18.62 -16.99 0.42
CA PRO A 71 -18.66 -16.17 -0.80
C PRO A 71 -18.92 -14.68 -0.51
N ALA A 72 -19.79 -14.36 0.46
CA ALA A 72 -20.06 -12.99 0.87
C ALA A 72 -18.84 -12.30 1.50
N GLN A 73 -18.10 -13.00 2.36
CA GLN A 73 -16.85 -12.49 2.95
C GLN A 73 -15.78 -12.24 1.90
N GLN A 74 -15.70 -13.10 0.88
CA GLN A 74 -14.78 -12.92 -0.23
C GLN A 74 -15.09 -11.66 -1.05
N VAL A 75 -16.36 -11.39 -1.37
CA VAL A 75 -16.76 -10.15 -2.05
C VAL A 75 -16.41 -8.93 -1.20
N ILE A 76 -16.70 -8.95 0.11
CA ILE A 76 -16.37 -7.86 1.03
C ILE A 76 -14.85 -7.61 1.05
N LYS A 77 -14.06 -8.68 1.11
CA LYS A 77 -12.60 -8.59 1.07
C LYS A 77 -12.11 -7.95 -0.23
N ILE A 78 -12.63 -8.39 -1.38
CA ILE A 78 -12.27 -7.81 -2.68
C ILE A 78 -12.62 -6.32 -2.73
N VAL A 79 -13.80 -5.93 -2.24
CA VAL A 79 -14.21 -4.53 -2.15
C VAL A 79 -13.26 -3.73 -1.26
N ASN A 80 -12.85 -4.28 -0.11
CA ASN A 80 -11.90 -3.62 0.78
C ASN A 80 -10.51 -3.43 0.13
N GLU A 81 -9.99 -4.48 -0.52
CA GLU A 81 -8.73 -4.44 -1.26
C GLU A 81 -8.78 -3.37 -2.35
N GLU A 82 -9.86 -3.34 -3.13
CA GLU A 82 -10.05 -2.34 -4.19
C GLU A 82 -10.19 -0.91 -3.66
N LEU A 83 -10.93 -0.71 -2.56
CA LEU A 83 -11.06 0.61 -1.94
C LEU A 83 -9.71 1.10 -1.39
N THR A 84 -8.93 0.20 -0.80
CA THR A 84 -7.59 0.49 -0.28
C THR A 84 -6.64 0.90 -1.41
N GLU A 85 -6.64 0.14 -2.51
CA GLU A 85 -5.81 0.43 -3.68
C GLU A 85 -6.21 1.78 -4.30
N LEU A 86 -7.51 2.05 -4.42
CA LEU A 86 -8.04 3.29 -4.95
C LEU A 86 -7.61 4.51 -4.12
N MET A 87 -7.41 4.36 -2.80
CA MET A 87 -6.99 5.43 -1.90
C MET A 87 -5.48 5.61 -1.72
N GLY A 88 -4.66 4.63 -2.06
CA GLY A 88 -3.22 4.74 -1.75
C GLY A 88 -2.43 3.46 -1.83
N GLY A 89 -3.11 2.33 -1.67
CA GLY A 89 -2.43 1.08 -1.33
C GLY A 89 -1.83 1.25 0.07
N THR A 90 -0.58 1.70 0.14
CA THR A 90 0.17 1.85 1.39
C THR A 90 0.29 3.31 1.84
N ASN A 91 0.51 3.51 3.14
CA ASN A 91 0.78 4.83 3.72
C ASN A 91 2.03 5.48 3.10
N SER A 92 1.89 6.71 2.59
CA SER A 92 2.98 7.50 2.05
C SER A 92 3.50 8.51 3.08
N LYS A 93 4.76 8.35 3.47
CA LYS A 93 5.44 9.29 4.38
C LYS A 93 5.86 10.57 3.65
N LEU A 94 6.23 11.59 4.43
CA LEU A 94 6.94 12.78 3.93
C LEU A 94 8.38 12.41 3.53
N THR A 95 8.84 12.96 2.42
CA THR A 95 10.20 12.86 1.91
C THR A 95 11.05 13.95 2.54
N TYR A 96 12.16 13.55 3.15
CA TYR A 96 13.12 14.48 3.75
C TYR A 96 14.38 14.55 2.91
N SER A 97 15.05 15.69 2.96
CA SER A 97 16.34 15.85 2.33
C SER A 97 17.40 14.95 2.97
N PRO A 98 18.20 14.21 2.19
CA PRO A 98 19.38 13.51 2.71
C PRO A 98 20.43 14.47 3.26
N LYS A 99 20.43 15.73 2.80
CA LYS A 99 21.40 16.76 3.16
C LYS A 99 21.02 17.56 4.42
N GLY A 100 19.88 17.25 5.04
CA GLY A 100 19.46 17.79 6.33
C GLY A 100 18.42 18.92 6.27
N PHE A 101 18.43 19.78 5.24
CA PHE A 101 17.44 20.87 5.09
C PHE A 101 16.37 20.51 4.06
N THR A 102 15.09 20.52 4.47
CA THR A 102 13.95 20.12 3.64
C THR A 102 13.03 21.30 3.38
N VAL A 103 12.49 21.43 2.18
CA VAL A 103 11.53 22.49 1.81
C VAL A 103 10.22 21.84 1.35
N TYR A 104 9.11 22.24 1.96
CA TYR A 104 7.76 21.86 1.55
C TYR A 104 7.03 23.09 1.02
N MET A 105 6.40 22.95 -0.14
CA MET A 105 5.60 24.01 -0.75
C MET A 105 4.12 23.63 -0.69
N MET A 106 3.31 24.48 -0.07
CA MET A 106 1.90 24.22 0.19
C MET A 106 1.05 24.94 -0.85
N VAL A 107 0.31 24.21 -1.67
CA VAL A 107 -0.50 24.75 -2.78
C VAL A 107 -1.96 24.30 -2.67
N GLY A 108 -2.87 24.94 -3.40
CA GLY A 108 -4.28 24.57 -3.44
C GLY A 108 -5.24 25.75 -3.49
N LEU A 109 -6.54 25.45 -3.65
CA LEU A 109 -7.59 26.46 -3.85
C LEU A 109 -7.75 27.40 -2.65
N GLN A 110 -8.36 28.55 -2.87
CA GLN A 110 -8.72 29.46 -1.80
C GLN A 110 -9.71 28.79 -0.82
N GLY A 111 -9.54 29.03 0.49
CA GLY A 111 -10.47 28.52 1.50
C GLY A 111 -10.31 27.04 1.87
N THR A 112 -9.37 26.30 1.26
CA THR A 112 -9.11 24.88 1.58
C THR A 112 -8.33 24.66 2.87
N GLY A 113 -7.98 25.73 3.60
CA GLY A 113 -7.28 25.63 4.88
C GLY A 113 -5.76 25.45 4.79
N LYS A 114 -5.10 25.94 3.72
CA LYS A 114 -3.63 25.93 3.56
C LYS A 114 -2.88 26.48 4.77
N THR A 115 -3.09 27.75 5.12
CA THR A 115 -2.42 28.43 6.25
C THR A 115 -2.59 27.68 7.57
N THR A 116 -3.79 27.16 7.85
CA THR A 116 -4.04 26.33 9.05
C THR A 116 -3.31 24.99 8.97
N THR A 117 -3.26 24.39 7.78
CA THR A 117 -2.54 23.13 7.53
C THR A 117 -1.04 23.30 7.67
N CYS A 118 -0.47 24.45 7.28
CA CYS A 118 0.93 24.81 7.53
C CYS A 118 1.27 24.76 9.02
N GLY A 119 0.42 25.35 9.87
CA GLY A 119 0.57 25.30 11.33
C GLY A 119 0.46 23.89 11.90
N LYS A 120 -0.54 23.12 11.45
CA LYS A 120 -0.70 21.71 11.84
C LYS A 120 0.49 20.85 11.44
N LEU A 121 0.98 21.02 10.22
CA LEU A 121 2.13 20.31 9.69
C LEU A 121 3.40 20.67 10.47
N ALA A 122 3.60 21.96 10.79
CA ALA A 122 4.69 22.38 11.66
C ALA A 122 4.62 21.71 13.04
N ASN A 123 3.45 21.70 13.68
CA ASN A 123 3.24 21.04 14.96
C ASN A 123 3.53 19.52 14.88
N TYR A 124 3.04 18.85 13.83
CA TYR A 124 3.34 17.44 13.56
C TYR A 124 4.85 17.20 13.41
N LEU A 125 5.54 18.02 12.61
CA LEU A 125 6.98 17.91 12.39
C LEU A 125 7.78 18.10 13.68
N LYS A 126 7.39 19.05 14.54
CA LYS A 126 8.01 19.26 15.85
C LYS A 126 7.88 18.05 16.76
N LYS A 127 6.68 17.45 16.83
CA LYS A 127 6.45 16.20 17.57
C LYS A 127 7.32 15.05 17.07
N ASN A 128 7.72 15.08 15.80
CA ASN A 128 8.62 14.11 15.17
C ASN A 128 10.11 14.54 15.17
N GLY A 129 10.50 15.47 16.05
CA GLY A 129 11.89 15.86 16.26
C GLY A 129 12.49 16.78 15.19
N LYS A 130 11.66 17.40 14.34
CA LYS A 130 12.11 18.41 13.36
C LYS A 130 11.97 19.82 13.93
N LYS A 131 12.69 20.77 13.35
CA LYS A 131 12.66 22.20 13.66
C LYS A 131 12.12 22.96 12.44
N PRO A 132 10.79 23.08 12.29
CA PRO A 132 10.21 23.76 11.15
C PRO A 132 10.30 25.29 11.27
N MET A 133 10.21 25.96 10.14
CA MET A 133 9.95 27.40 10.01
C MET A 133 8.85 27.59 8.96
N LEU A 134 7.96 28.55 9.17
CA LEU A 134 6.92 28.92 8.22
C LEU A 134 7.39 30.12 7.39
N CYS A 135 7.00 30.19 6.12
CA CYS A 135 7.27 31.31 5.23
C CYS A 135 5.96 31.84 4.64
N ALA A 136 5.67 33.12 4.85
CA ALA A 136 4.47 33.76 4.33
C ALA A 136 4.68 34.23 2.88
N CYS A 137 4.23 33.43 1.92
CA CYS A 137 4.22 33.78 0.50
C CYS A 137 2.83 34.16 -0.03
N ASP A 138 1.78 34.12 0.79
CA ASP A 138 0.47 34.72 0.47
C ASP A 138 0.50 36.23 0.72
N ILE A 139 1.04 36.98 -0.25
CA ILE A 139 1.16 38.45 -0.20
C ILE A 139 -0.08 39.19 -0.72
N TYR A 140 -1.05 38.47 -1.27
CA TYR A 140 -2.21 39.06 -1.96
C TYR A 140 -3.42 39.16 -1.06
N ARG A 141 -3.60 38.17 -0.18
CA ARG A 141 -4.76 38.11 0.68
C ARG A 141 -4.58 39.03 1.89
N PRO A 142 -5.55 39.92 2.18
CA PRO A 142 -5.50 40.78 3.35
C PRO A 142 -5.31 39.99 4.64
N ALA A 143 -4.39 40.45 5.51
CA ALA A 143 -4.05 39.83 6.78
C ALA A 143 -3.57 38.36 6.71
N ALA A 144 -3.19 37.83 5.54
CA ALA A 144 -2.68 36.46 5.43
C ALA A 144 -1.35 36.28 6.17
N ILE A 145 -0.46 37.27 6.09
CA ILE A 145 0.80 37.32 6.85
C ILE A 145 0.51 37.32 8.35
N ASP A 146 -0.38 38.21 8.82
CA ASP A 146 -0.76 38.30 10.23
C ASP A 146 -1.40 36.99 10.73
N GLN A 147 -2.24 36.37 9.90
CA GLN A 147 -2.83 35.07 10.22
C GLN A 147 -1.76 33.99 10.40
N LEU A 148 -0.78 33.91 9.48
CA LEU A 148 0.30 32.92 9.58
C LEU A 148 1.19 33.18 10.79
N GLU A 149 1.45 34.44 11.15
CA GLU A 149 2.19 34.80 12.37
C GLU A 149 1.44 34.37 13.63
N VAL A 150 0.11 34.57 13.70
CA VAL A 150 -0.72 34.08 14.81
C VAL A 150 -0.69 32.55 14.89
N VAL A 151 -0.80 31.86 13.74
CA VAL A 151 -0.68 30.41 13.65
C VAL A 151 0.68 29.95 14.18
N GLY A 152 1.77 30.53 13.67
CA GLY A 152 3.14 30.22 14.06
C GLY A 152 3.39 30.44 15.55
N LYS A 153 2.90 31.55 16.13
CA LYS A 153 2.96 31.81 17.57
C LYS A 153 2.21 30.76 18.37
N THR A 154 1.01 30.37 17.91
CA THR A 154 0.19 29.37 18.61
C THR A 154 0.85 28.00 18.62
N VAL A 155 1.52 27.61 17.53
CA VAL A 155 2.27 26.37 17.44
C VAL A 155 3.74 26.54 17.77
N ASP A 156 4.18 27.63 18.40
CA ASP A 156 5.57 27.93 18.76
C ASP A 156 6.57 27.57 17.62
N THR A 157 6.35 28.16 16.45
CA THR A 157 7.14 27.95 15.23
C THR A 157 7.47 29.31 14.62
N PRO A 158 8.75 29.58 14.31
CA PRO A 158 9.15 30.86 13.71
C PRO A 158 8.49 31.05 12.34
N VAL A 159 8.10 32.29 12.05
CA VAL A 159 7.49 32.69 10.78
C VAL A 159 8.37 33.76 10.14
N PHE A 160 8.79 33.51 8.90
CA PHE A 160 9.51 34.49 8.10
C PHE A 160 8.55 35.25 7.20
N THR A 161 8.67 36.58 7.22
CA THR A 161 7.81 37.49 6.47
C THR A 161 8.65 38.64 5.91
N MET A 162 8.26 39.17 4.74
CA MET A 162 8.82 40.39 4.14
C MET A 162 7.65 41.25 3.66
N ARG A 163 7.02 41.98 4.59
CA ARG A 163 5.73 42.66 4.38
C ARG A 163 5.72 43.67 3.22
N GLU A 164 6.87 44.25 2.90
CA GLU A 164 7.02 45.23 1.82
C GLU A 164 7.32 44.59 0.45
N SER A 165 7.68 43.31 0.42
CA SER A 165 8.01 42.62 -0.83
C SER A 165 6.74 42.20 -1.58
N ARG A 166 6.75 42.42 -2.90
CA ARG A 166 5.70 41.93 -3.80
C ARG A 166 6.12 40.74 -4.67
N GLU A 167 7.28 40.16 -4.36
CA GLU A 167 7.90 39.07 -5.14
C GLU A 167 8.02 37.83 -4.23
N PRO A 168 7.06 36.89 -4.26
CA PRO A 168 7.02 35.77 -3.33
C PRO A 168 8.22 34.83 -3.45
N GLU A 169 8.82 34.71 -4.63
CA GLU A 169 10.06 33.96 -4.86
C GLU A 169 11.26 34.56 -4.09
N LYS A 170 11.34 35.89 -3.97
CA LYS A 170 12.37 36.56 -3.15
C LYS A 170 12.15 36.29 -1.67
N ILE A 171 10.89 36.29 -1.23
CA ILE A 171 10.52 35.98 0.16
C ILE A 171 10.93 34.54 0.48
N ALA A 172 10.59 33.59 -0.39
CA ALA A 172 10.89 32.18 -0.19
C ALA A 172 12.41 31.90 -0.17
N LEU A 173 13.19 32.55 -1.04
CA LEU A 173 14.66 32.45 -1.04
C LEU A 173 15.29 33.06 0.21
N ALA A 174 14.80 34.21 0.68
CA ALA A 174 15.27 34.82 1.92
C ALA A 174 14.91 33.95 3.15
N ALA A 175 13.73 33.33 3.15
CA ALA A 175 13.30 32.41 4.19
C ALA A 175 14.20 31.17 4.29
N MET A 176 14.67 30.61 3.16
CA MET A 176 15.62 29.50 3.19
C MET A 176 16.91 29.87 3.93
N LYS A 177 17.49 31.03 3.62
CA LYS A 177 18.71 31.52 4.27
C LYS A 177 18.51 31.75 5.77
N GLU A 178 17.36 32.33 6.14
CA GLU A 178 17.04 32.58 7.54
C GLU A 178 16.79 31.29 8.32
N ALA A 179 16.11 30.30 7.72
CA ALA A 179 15.91 28.99 8.34
C ALA A 179 17.25 28.31 8.64
N GLU A 180 18.19 28.34 7.70
CA GLU A 180 19.54 27.81 7.91
C GLU A 180 20.26 28.57 9.04
N ARG A 181 20.17 29.90 9.08
CA ARG A 181 20.76 30.74 10.14
C ARG A 181 20.22 30.43 11.53
N LEU A 182 18.91 30.15 11.64
CA LEU A 182 18.23 29.80 12.88
C LEU A 182 18.38 28.31 13.26
N GLY A 183 19.02 27.49 12.40
CA GLY A 183 19.15 26.05 12.62
C GLY A 183 17.84 25.27 12.47
N CYS A 184 16.87 25.83 11.74
CA CYS A 184 15.67 25.14 11.31
C CYS A 184 16.01 24.16 10.18
N ASN A 185 15.48 22.94 10.24
CA ASN A 185 15.77 21.87 9.27
C ASN A 185 14.61 21.58 8.30
N VAL A 186 13.47 22.23 8.48
CA VAL A 186 12.35 22.17 7.54
C VAL A 186 11.79 23.58 7.31
N LEU A 187 11.58 23.95 6.06
CA LEU A 187 10.85 25.16 5.66
C LEU A 187 9.50 24.77 5.06
N ILE A 188 8.42 25.37 5.55
CA ILE A 188 7.08 25.24 4.97
C ILE A 188 6.71 26.58 4.33
N VAL A 189 6.54 26.57 3.02
CA VAL A 189 6.16 27.75 2.22
C VAL A 189 4.63 27.77 2.08
N ASP A 190 3.97 28.71 2.75
CA ASP A 190 2.52 28.94 2.63
C ASP A 190 2.27 29.87 1.44
N THR A 191 1.77 29.33 0.33
CA THR A 191 1.43 30.12 -0.86
C THR A 191 -0.02 30.58 -0.82
N ALA A 192 -0.31 31.62 -1.58
CA ALA A 192 -1.69 32.08 -1.77
C ALA A 192 -2.59 30.98 -2.36
N GLY A 193 -3.89 31.07 -2.05
CA GLY A 193 -4.91 30.21 -2.66
C GLY A 193 -5.30 30.68 -4.05
N ARG A 194 -5.20 29.79 -5.05
CA ARG A 194 -5.38 30.12 -6.46
C ARG A 194 -6.42 29.24 -7.11
N LEU A 195 -7.20 29.79 -8.03
CA LEU A 195 -8.00 28.99 -8.96
C LEU A 195 -7.08 28.45 -10.05
N GLN A 196 -7.24 27.18 -10.42
CA GLN A 196 -6.45 26.54 -11.47
C GLN A 196 -6.58 27.21 -12.86
N ILE A 197 -7.57 28.08 -13.04
CA ILE A 197 -7.86 28.80 -14.29
C ILE A 197 -7.02 30.08 -14.42
N ASP A 198 -6.42 30.57 -13.32
CA ASP A 198 -5.62 31.79 -13.34
C ASP A 198 -4.16 31.49 -13.74
N GLU A 199 -3.86 31.64 -15.03
CA GLU A 199 -2.54 31.34 -15.61
C GLU A 199 -1.42 32.15 -14.97
N ALA A 200 -1.62 33.45 -14.75
CA ALA A 200 -0.60 34.34 -14.19
C ALA A 200 -0.22 33.90 -12.77
N LEU A 201 -1.22 33.50 -11.98
CA LEU A 201 -0.98 33.03 -10.61
C LEU A 201 -0.39 31.61 -10.55
N MET A 202 -0.64 30.77 -11.55
CA MET A 202 0.04 29.47 -11.68
C MET A 202 1.51 29.63 -12.08
N ASP A 203 1.83 30.61 -12.92
CA ASP A 203 3.21 30.91 -13.33
C ASP A 203 4.04 31.46 -12.17
N GLU A 204 3.43 32.21 -11.25
CA GLU A 204 4.04 32.59 -9.97
C GLU A 204 4.45 31.36 -9.15
N LEU A 205 3.57 30.36 -9.01
CA LEU A 205 3.90 29.12 -8.29
C LEU A 205 5.03 28.35 -8.97
N VAL A 206 5.06 28.34 -10.31
CA VAL A 206 6.17 27.75 -11.07
C VAL A 206 7.48 28.50 -10.77
N THR A 207 7.44 29.82 -10.68
CA THR A 207 8.60 30.67 -10.38
C THR A 207 9.13 30.39 -8.97
N ILE A 208 8.25 30.31 -7.96
CA ILE A 208 8.62 29.92 -6.59
C ILE A 208 9.24 28.53 -6.60
N LYS A 209 8.61 27.54 -7.26
CA LYS A 209 9.12 26.17 -7.38
C LYS A 209 10.54 26.15 -7.96
N GLN A 210 10.80 26.92 -9.01
CA GLN A 210 12.12 26.99 -9.65
C GLN A 210 13.17 27.63 -8.73
N ALA A 211 12.77 28.64 -7.95
CA ALA A 211 13.64 29.35 -7.04
C ALA A 211 14.05 28.47 -5.83
N VAL A 212 13.08 27.87 -5.14
CA VAL A 212 13.35 27.14 -3.87
C VAL A 212 13.52 25.64 -4.03
N LYS A 213 13.19 25.07 -5.19
CA LYS A 213 13.30 23.63 -5.51
C LYS A 213 12.76 22.76 -4.37
N PRO A 214 11.44 22.85 -4.09
CA PRO A 214 10.84 22.14 -2.97
C PRO A 214 11.08 20.63 -3.08
N HIS A 215 11.30 19.99 -1.93
CA HIS A 215 11.46 18.54 -1.86
C HIS A 215 10.11 17.83 -1.99
N GLU A 216 9.04 18.47 -1.51
CA GLU A 216 7.67 18.08 -1.82
C GLU A 216 6.78 19.29 -2.06
N ILE A 217 5.91 19.17 -3.06
CA ILE A 217 4.77 20.06 -3.27
C ILE A 217 3.52 19.34 -2.77
N LEU A 218 2.91 19.90 -1.73
CA LEU A 218 1.76 19.33 -1.04
C LEU A 218 0.50 20.12 -1.40
N LEU A 219 -0.43 19.45 -2.07
CA LEU A 219 -1.72 20.02 -2.43
C LEU A 219 -2.70 19.88 -1.27
N VAL A 220 -3.23 21.01 -0.80
CA VAL A 220 -4.25 21.05 0.25
C VAL A 220 -5.64 21.16 -0.39
N VAL A 221 -6.45 20.14 -0.15
CA VAL A 221 -7.78 19.99 -0.73
C VAL A 221 -8.82 19.90 0.38
N ASP A 222 -10.00 20.45 0.15
CA ASP A 222 -11.12 20.36 1.07
C ASP A 222 -11.99 19.14 0.73
N ALA A 223 -12.22 18.26 1.70
CA ALA A 223 -13.07 17.07 1.53
C ALA A 223 -14.51 17.40 1.11
N LEU A 224 -15.01 18.60 1.41
CA LEU A 224 -16.36 19.05 1.07
C LEU A 224 -16.52 19.43 -0.41
N THR A 225 -15.42 19.71 -1.11
CA THR A 225 -15.47 20.23 -2.49
C THR A 225 -15.72 19.16 -3.57
N GLY A 226 -15.87 17.89 -3.18
CA GLY A 226 -16.37 16.82 -4.06
C GLY A 226 -15.55 16.66 -5.35
N GLN A 227 -16.15 16.92 -6.50
CA GLN A 227 -15.49 16.83 -7.82
C GLN A 227 -14.57 18.01 -8.13
N ASP A 228 -14.80 19.19 -7.55
CA ASP A 228 -13.95 20.35 -7.80
C ASP A 228 -12.55 20.15 -7.21
N ALA A 229 -12.46 19.42 -6.10
CA ALA A 229 -11.20 18.91 -5.56
C ALA A 229 -10.38 18.13 -6.60
N VAL A 230 -11.05 17.31 -7.40
CA VAL A 230 -10.41 16.45 -8.41
C VAL A 230 -9.87 17.28 -9.57
N ASN A 231 -10.68 18.19 -10.09
CA ASN A 231 -10.29 19.08 -11.18
C ASN A 231 -9.16 20.02 -10.76
N ALA A 232 -9.21 20.55 -9.54
CA ALA A 232 -8.13 21.35 -9.00
C ALA A 232 -6.84 20.53 -8.88
N ALA A 233 -6.94 19.29 -8.36
CA ALA A 233 -5.78 18.44 -8.18
C ALA A 233 -5.11 18.08 -9.51
N GLU A 234 -5.88 17.83 -10.56
CA GLU A 234 -5.39 17.65 -11.93
C GLU A 234 -4.64 18.90 -12.43
N GLY A 235 -5.27 20.08 -12.37
CA GLY A 235 -4.64 21.32 -12.84
C GLY A 235 -3.35 21.71 -12.11
N PHE A 236 -3.30 21.53 -10.78
CA PHE A 236 -2.06 21.76 -10.02
C PHE A 236 -1.00 20.70 -10.34
N ASN A 237 -1.39 19.43 -10.52
CA ASN A 237 -0.46 18.37 -10.86
C ASN A 237 0.17 18.56 -12.24
N ASP A 238 -0.60 18.99 -13.23
CA ASP A 238 -0.09 19.15 -14.61
C ASP A 238 0.92 20.30 -14.71
N ARG A 239 0.69 21.40 -13.97
CA ARG A 239 1.56 22.58 -14.01
C ARG A 239 2.74 22.50 -13.05
N LEU A 240 2.53 22.00 -11.84
CA LEU A 240 3.55 22.00 -10.78
C LEU A 240 4.14 20.62 -10.50
N GLY A 241 3.48 19.53 -10.88
CA GLY A 241 3.88 18.18 -10.50
C GLY A 241 3.86 17.99 -8.99
N ILE A 242 2.67 17.84 -8.41
CA ILE A 242 2.50 17.69 -6.96
C ILE A 242 3.03 16.32 -6.49
N ASP A 243 3.47 16.22 -5.25
CA ASP A 243 4.05 14.98 -4.68
C ASP A 243 3.11 14.28 -3.71
N GLY A 244 2.17 15.01 -3.11
CA GLY A 244 1.21 14.47 -2.18
C GLY A 244 0.03 15.39 -1.93
N ILE A 245 -1.03 14.81 -1.39
CA ILE A 245 -2.28 15.50 -1.08
C ILE A 245 -2.50 15.51 0.44
N ILE A 246 -2.96 16.63 0.96
CA ILE A 246 -3.48 16.76 2.32
C ILE A 246 -4.97 17.09 2.22
N MET A 247 -5.80 16.21 2.76
CA MET A 247 -7.25 16.40 2.79
C MET A 247 -7.63 17.12 4.09
N THR A 248 -8.41 18.19 4.00
CA THR A 248 -8.89 18.95 5.16
C THR A 248 -10.38 18.71 5.40
N LYS A 249 -10.86 19.06 6.60
CA LYS A 249 -12.28 18.97 7.00
C LYS A 249 -12.86 17.56 6.88
N MET A 250 -12.04 16.53 7.13
CA MET A 250 -12.45 15.12 7.10
C MET A 250 -13.29 14.72 8.33
N ASP A 251 -13.40 15.61 9.33
CA ASP A 251 -14.28 15.49 10.48
C ASP A 251 -15.74 15.89 10.19
N GLY A 252 -15.96 16.73 9.18
CA GLY A 252 -17.29 17.12 8.74
C GLY A 252 -18.09 15.95 8.17
N ASP A 253 -19.40 16.15 8.01
CA ASP A 253 -20.30 15.22 7.29
C ASP A 253 -20.05 15.28 5.77
N SER A 254 -18.79 15.05 5.41
CA SER A 254 -18.32 15.07 4.05
C SER A 254 -18.52 13.69 3.44
N ARG A 255 -19.04 13.71 2.21
CA ARG A 255 -19.29 12.53 1.39
C ARG A 255 -18.02 11.74 1.06
N GLY A 256 -16.83 12.28 1.34
CA GLY A 256 -15.55 11.56 1.36
C GLY A 256 -15.06 11.02 -0.01
N GLY A 257 -15.90 11.07 -1.04
CA GLY A 257 -15.58 10.63 -2.39
C GLY A 257 -14.50 11.46 -3.10
N ALA A 258 -14.23 12.67 -2.62
CA ALA A 258 -13.10 13.48 -3.05
C ALA A 258 -11.76 12.77 -2.79
N ALA A 259 -11.59 12.12 -1.63
CA ALA A 259 -10.37 11.39 -1.30
C ALA A 259 -10.15 10.19 -2.24
N LEU A 260 -11.21 9.44 -2.52
CA LEU A 260 -11.20 8.32 -3.47
C LEU A 260 -10.83 8.81 -4.88
N SER A 261 -11.37 9.95 -5.30
CA SER A 261 -11.20 10.43 -6.67
C SER A 261 -9.85 11.11 -6.90
N ALA A 262 -9.31 11.83 -5.91
CA ALA A 262 -8.12 12.65 -6.08
C ALA A 262 -6.86 11.83 -6.39
N LYS A 263 -6.64 10.69 -5.71
CA LYS A 263 -5.50 9.80 -6.02
C LYS A 263 -5.62 9.24 -7.43
N LYS A 264 -6.80 8.74 -7.80
CA LYS A 264 -6.98 8.05 -9.09
C LYS A 264 -6.73 8.97 -10.28
N VAL A 265 -7.09 10.26 -10.15
CA VAL A 265 -6.87 11.26 -11.21
C VAL A 265 -5.43 11.78 -11.21
N THR A 266 -4.87 12.13 -10.06
CA THR A 266 -3.51 12.71 -10.01
C THR A 266 -2.38 11.67 -10.04
N GLY A 267 -2.68 10.43 -9.68
CA GLY A 267 -1.69 9.39 -9.39
C GLY A 267 -0.90 9.63 -8.09
N LYS A 268 -1.24 10.66 -7.30
CA LYS A 268 -0.48 11.08 -6.12
C LYS A 268 -1.13 10.60 -4.82
N PRO A 269 -0.33 10.18 -3.83
CA PRO A 269 -0.86 9.64 -2.59
C PRO A 269 -1.41 10.75 -1.69
N ILE A 270 -2.46 10.43 -0.94
CA ILE A 270 -2.88 11.24 0.20
C ILE A 270 -1.92 10.93 1.36
N LYS A 271 -1.29 11.96 1.91
CA LYS A 271 -0.29 11.82 2.99
C LYS A 271 -0.88 12.10 4.37
N PHE A 272 -1.77 13.08 4.46
CA PHE A 272 -2.39 13.50 5.71
C PHE A 272 -3.87 13.80 5.56
N VAL A 273 -4.58 13.69 6.68
CA VAL A 273 -5.97 14.11 6.86
C VAL A 273 -6.07 15.05 8.05
N GLY A 274 -6.79 16.16 7.84
CA GLY A 274 -7.18 17.09 8.90
C GLY A 274 -8.53 16.69 9.50
N MET A 275 -8.54 16.35 10.79
CA MET A 275 -9.69 15.81 11.53
C MET A 275 -10.31 16.84 12.51
N GLY A 276 -10.20 18.13 12.20
CA GLY A 276 -10.72 19.20 13.05
C GLY A 276 -9.94 20.49 12.91
N GLU A 277 -10.31 21.52 13.66
CA GLU A 277 -9.69 22.84 13.56
C GLU A 277 -8.40 22.98 14.38
N LYS A 278 -8.27 22.21 15.46
CA LYS A 278 -7.12 22.27 16.37
C LYS A 278 -5.81 21.91 15.67
N PHE A 279 -4.70 22.50 16.14
CA PHE A 279 -3.37 22.31 15.53
C PHE A 279 -2.77 20.92 15.73
N ASP A 280 -3.35 20.08 16.57
CA ASP A 280 -3.00 18.67 16.75
C ASP A 280 -3.87 17.71 15.92
N ALA A 281 -4.94 18.21 15.28
CA ALA A 281 -5.88 17.42 14.47
C ALA A 281 -5.38 17.20 13.03
N LEU A 282 -4.12 16.81 12.87
CA LEU A 282 -3.55 16.37 11.59
C LEU A 282 -2.93 14.99 11.78
N GLU A 283 -3.46 14.03 11.03
CA GLU A 283 -3.09 12.62 11.16
C GLU A 283 -2.54 12.08 9.83
N PRO A 284 -1.55 11.18 9.86
CA PRO A 284 -1.12 10.45 8.67
C PRO A 284 -2.30 9.69 8.05
N PHE A 285 -2.38 9.67 6.73
CA PHE A 285 -3.42 8.95 6.03
C PHE A 285 -3.09 7.46 5.92
N HIS A 286 -4.01 6.62 6.38
CA HIS A 286 -3.90 5.16 6.31
C HIS A 286 -5.02 4.61 5.42
N PRO A 287 -4.77 4.34 4.13
CA PRO A 287 -5.78 3.88 3.16
C PRO A 287 -6.58 2.66 3.66
N GLU A 288 -5.88 1.66 4.20
CA GLU A 288 -6.46 0.43 4.74
C GLU A 288 -7.46 0.70 5.88
N ARG A 289 -7.06 1.50 6.88
CA ARG A 289 -7.94 1.86 8.00
C ARG A 289 -9.18 2.61 7.52
N MET A 290 -9.01 3.46 6.51
CA MET A 290 -10.12 4.21 5.91
C MET A 290 -11.07 3.29 5.15
N ALA A 291 -10.55 2.34 4.37
CA ALA A 291 -11.38 1.36 3.67
C ALA A 291 -12.19 0.50 4.64
N SER A 292 -11.56 0.03 5.72
CA SER A 292 -12.20 -0.75 6.77
C SER A 292 -13.30 0.02 7.50
N ARG A 293 -13.08 1.33 7.71
CA ARG A 293 -14.06 2.24 8.31
C ARG A 293 -15.24 2.53 7.36
N ILE A 294 -14.97 2.74 6.08
CA ILE A 294 -16.02 2.90 5.04
C ILE A 294 -16.89 1.65 4.97
N LEU A 295 -16.32 0.46 5.13
CA LEU A 295 -17.13 -0.76 5.16
C LEU A 295 -17.85 -0.98 6.51
N GLY A 296 -17.49 -0.20 7.53
CA GLY A 296 -18.04 -0.28 8.88
C GLY A 296 -17.95 -1.68 9.47
N MET A 297 -16.86 -2.40 9.15
CA MET A 297 -16.71 -3.84 9.39
C MET A 297 -15.27 -4.18 9.82
N GLY A 298 -14.64 -3.34 10.64
CA GLY A 298 -13.28 -3.57 11.15
C GLY A 298 -13.11 -4.93 11.85
N ASP A 299 -14.11 -5.34 12.64
CA ASP A 299 -14.11 -6.64 13.32
C ASP A 299 -14.24 -7.81 12.33
N MET A 300 -14.96 -7.64 11.21
CA MET A 300 -15.14 -8.70 10.22
C MET A 300 -13.90 -8.92 9.36
N LEU A 301 -13.16 -7.85 9.02
CA LEU A 301 -11.88 -7.98 8.34
C LEU A 301 -10.87 -8.71 9.23
N SER A 302 -10.84 -8.39 10.52
CA SER A 302 -10.03 -9.11 11.50
C SER A 302 -10.42 -10.60 11.60
N LEU A 303 -11.72 -10.94 11.49
CA LEU A 303 -12.20 -12.32 11.43
C LEU A 303 -11.80 -13.03 10.12
N ILE A 304 -11.84 -12.32 9.00
CA ILE A 304 -11.43 -12.83 7.68
C ILE A 304 -9.92 -13.12 7.69
N GLU A 305 -9.10 -12.22 8.24
CA GLU A 305 -7.65 -12.39 8.40
C GLU A 305 -7.33 -13.60 9.28
N LYS A 306 -7.95 -13.70 10.46
CA LYS A 306 -7.80 -14.88 11.34
C LYS A 306 -8.23 -16.18 10.67
N ALA A 307 -9.32 -16.18 9.91
CA ALA A 307 -9.78 -17.38 9.19
C ALA A 307 -8.78 -17.83 8.11
N GLN A 308 -8.04 -16.90 7.50
CA GLN A 308 -6.95 -17.24 6.58
C GLN A 308 -5.73 -17.77 7.31
N GLU A 309 -5.32 -17.13 8.42
CA GLU A 309 -4.23 -17.61 9.28
C GLU A 309 -4.51 -19.04 9.78
N ASP A 310 -5.71 -19.30 10.31
CA ASP A 310 -6.14 -20.63 10.77
C ASP A 310 -6.12 -21.69 9.66
N TYR A 311 -6.46 -21.31 8.43
CA TYR A 311 -6.44 -22.22 7.28
C TYR A 311 -5.01 -22.53 6.82
N ASP A 312 -4.13 -21.53 6.81
CA ASP A 312 -2.72 -21.72 6.53
C ASP A 312 -2.03 -22.56 7.63
N GLU A 313 -2.41 -22.37 8.89
CA GLU A 313 -1.99 -23.22 10.01
C GLU A 313 -2.49 -24.67 9.86
N LYS A 314 -3.73 -24.89 9.42
CA LYS A 314 -4.25 -26.24 9.13
C LYS A 314 -3.47 -26.93 8.01
N LYS A 315 -3.15 -26.22 6.92
CA LYS A 315 -2.30 -26.73 5.84
C LYS A 315 -0.90 -27.09 6.35
N ALA A 316 -0.31 -26.23 7.18
CA ALA A 316 0.96 -26.50 7.84
C ALA A 316 0.90 -27.74 8.76
N ALA A 317 -0.19 -27.91 9.52
CA ALA A 317 -0.40 -29.06 10.40
C ALA A 317 -0.67 -30.37 9.64
N GLU A 318 -1.36 -30.31 8.49
CA GLU A 318 -1.52 -31.47 7.60
C GLU A 318 -0.19 -31.89 6.97
N LEU A 319 0.61 -30.92 6.54
CA LEU A 319 1.97 -31.16 6.06
C LEU A 319 2.83 -31.79 7.16
N GLU A 320 2.77 -31.27 8.39
CA GLU A 320 3.46 -31.84 9.55
C GLU A 320 3.02 -33.30 9.81
N LYS A 321 1.70 -33.57 9.75
CA LYS A 321 1.16 -34.94 9.88
C LYS A 321 1.64 -35.86 8.76
N LYS A 322 1.67 -35.40 7.50
CA LYS A 322 2.20 -36.18 6.36
C LYS A 322 3.69 -36.50 6.55
N ILE A 323 4.49 -35.52 7.00
CA ILE A 323 5.92 -35.70 7.29
C ILE A 323 6.11 -36.72 8.42
N ARG A 324 5.35 -36.58 9.53
CA ARG A 324 5.39 -37.54 10.66
C ARG A 324 4.99 -38.95 10.25
N LYS A 325 4.06 -39.10 9.30
CA LYS A 325 3.61 -40.41 8.77
C LYS A 325 4.49 -40.96 7.63
N ASN A 326 5.67 -40.38 7.36
CA ASN A 326 6.56 -40.73 6.23
C ASN A 326 5.90 -40.62 4.83
N LYS A 327 4.78 -39.90 4.70
CA LYS A 327 4.02 -39.71 3.45
C LYS A 327 4.39 -38.43 2.71
N PHE A 328 5.64 -37.97 2.81
CA PHE A 328 6.13 -36.85 2.01
C PHE A 328 6.40 -37.34 0.58
N THR A 329 5.63 -36.88 -0.41
CA THR A 329 5.69 -37.35 -1.81
C THR A 329 6.50 -36.39 -2.70
N LEU A 330 6.79 -36.78 -3.95
CA LEU A 330 7.41 -35.88 -4.92
C LEU A 330 6.52 -34.69 -5.29
N GLU A 331 5.20 -34.86 -5.16
CA GLU A 331 4.22 -33.82 -5.44
C GLU A 331 4.26 -32.74 -4.35
N ASP A 332 4.30 -33.15 -3.07
CA ASP A 332 4.50 -32.22 -1.95
C ASP A 332 5.87 -31.51 -2.07
N PHE A 333 6.91 -32.21 -2.53
CA PHE A 333 8.24 -31.61 -2.76
C PHE A 333 8.23 -30.55 -3.86
N LEU A 334 7.50 -30.77 -4.95
CA LEU A 334 7.34 -29.79 -6.03
C LEU A 334 6.60 -28.54 -5.55
N GLU A 335 5.50 -28.72 -4.82
CA GLU A 335 4.68 -27.63 -4.28
C GLU A 335 5.52 -26.70 -3.37
N GLN A 336 6.32 -27.29 -2.47
CA GLN A 336 7.19 -26.55 -1.56
C GLN A 336 8.29 -25.76 -2.29
N MET A 337 8.91 -26.36 -3.31
CA MET A 337 9.90 -25.64 -4.12
C MET A 337 9.25 -24.51 -4.95
N GLY A 338 7.99 -24.68 -5.37
CA GLY A 338 7.22 -23.64 -6.03
C GLY A 338 6.90 -22.45 -5.12
N GLN A 339 6.60 -22.69 -3.85
CA GLN A 339 6.41 -21.63 -2.85
C GLN A 339 7.71 -20.82 -2.63
N ILE A 340 8.86 -21.49 -2.52
CA ILE A 340 10.17 -20.82 -2.38
C ILE A 340 10.49 -19.96 -3.63
N LYS A 341 10.12 -20.43 -4.82
CA LYS A 341 10.24 -19.63 -6.06
C LYS A 341 9.40 -18.34 -5.98
N LYS A 342 8.14 -18.43 -5.52
CA LYS A 342 7.26 -17.24 -5.37
C LYS A 342 7.79 -16.23 -4.36
N MET A 343 8.54 -16.66 -3.34
CA MET A 343 9.14 -15.77 -2.32
C MET A 343 10.45 -15.09 -2.75
N GLY A 344 10.90 -15.27 -4.00
CA GLY A 344 12.13 -14.68 -4.52
C GLY A 344 13.36 -15.59 -4.45
N GLY A 345 13.15 -16.91 -4.31
CA GLY A 345 14.20 -17.93 -4.41
C GLY A 345 15.08 -18.11 -3.17
N ILE A 346 15.99 -19.10 -3.25
CA ILE A 346 16.91 -19.52 -2.18
C ILE A 346 17.85 -18.38 -1.73
N ALA A 347 18.08 -17.37 -2.59
CA ALA A 347 18.92 -16.21 -2.30
C ALA A 347 18.45 -15.44 -1.04
N LYS A 348 17.13 -15.27 -0.88
CA LYS A 348 16.55 -14.54 0.25
C LYS A 348 16.64 -15.32 1.57
N ILE A 349 16.59 -16.66 1.49
CA ILE A 349 16.75 -17.56 2.64
C ILE A 349 18.22 -17.61 3.09
N LEU A 350 19.16 -17.55 2.15
CA LEU A 350 20.60 -17.48 2.43
C LEU A 350 21.01 -16.14 3.07
N ASP A 351 20.38 -15.02 2.69
CA ASP A 351 20.60 -13.72 3.32
C ASP A 351 20.12 -13.64 4.78
N MET A 352 19.25 -14.57 5.20
CA MET A 352 18.71 -14.64 6.57
C MET A 352 19.40 -15.69 7.45
N MET A 353 20.40 -16.43 6.94
CA MET A 353 21.17 -17.41 7.72
C MET A 353 22.46 -16.80 8.31
N PRO A 354 22.57 -16.65 9.65
CA PRO A 354 23.78 -16.15 10.27
C PRO A 354 24.94 -17.15 10.11
N GLY A 355 26.09 -16.68 9.62
CA GLY A 355 27.35 -17.45 9.56
C GLY A 355 27.75 -18.04 8.20
N ILE A 356 27.06 -17.71 7.10
CA ILE A 356 27.49 -18.11 5.75
C ILE A 356 28.37 -17.04 5.12
N ASN A 357 29.59 -17.42 4.75
CA ASN A 357 30.62 -16.56 4.16
C ASN A 357 30.15 -15.92 2.84
N SER A 358 30.43 -14.64 2.67
CA SER A 358 30.00 -13.78 1.55
C SER A 358 30.48 -14.23 0.15
N ASN A 359 31.42 -15.19 0.07
CA ASN A 359 31.97 -15.67 -1.20
C ASN A 359 31.06 -16.66 -1.96
N ALA A 360 29.99 -17.18 -1.34
CA ALA A 360 28.96 -17.96 -2.04
C ALA A 360 27.93 -17.07 -2.79
N LYS A 361 27.94 -15.75 -2.55
CA LYS A 361 26.97 -14.78 -3.09
C LYS A 361 27.11 -14.54 -4.60
N ASN A 362 28.32 -14.65 -5.16
CA ASN A 362 28.59 -14.21 -6.54
C ASN A 362 28.35 -15.28 -7.61
N ASN A 363 27.98 -16.51 -7.25
CA ASN A 363 27.87 -17.64 -8.20
C ASN A 363 26.45 -18.22 -8.34
N ILE A 364 25.43 -17.64 -7.71
CA ILE A 364 24.05 -18.09 -7.85
C ILE A 364 23.36 -17.26 -8.93
N ASN A 365 23.48 -17.73 -10.16
CA ASN A 365 22.84 -17.10 -11.32
C ASN A 365 21.32 -17.37 -11.26
N MET A 366 20.51 -16.36 -10.94
CA MET A 366 19.06 -16.50 -10.74
C MET A 366 18.34 -17.16 -11.92
N ALA A 367 18.76 -16.83 -13.15
CA ALA A 367 18.24 -17.44 -14.37
C ALA A 367 18.48 -18.96 -14.43
N LYS A 368 19.59 -19.43 -13.86
CA LYS A 368 19.94 -20.85 -13.81
C LYS A 368 19.08 -21.61 -12.79
N SER A 369 18.74 -20.98 -11.66
CA SER A 369 17.84 -21.58 -10.66
C SER A 369 16.40 -21.70 -11.19
N GLU A 370 15.92 -20.75 -11.98
CA GLU A 370 14.61 -20.86 -12.62
C GLU A 370 14.55 -21.98 -13.67
N GLN A 371 15.59 -22.10 -14.49
CA GLN A 371 15.72 -23.21 -15.44
C GLN A 371 15.78 -24.56 -14.74
N GLU A 372 16.53 -24.68 -13.64
CA GLU A 372 16.57 -25.92 -12.86
C GLU A 372 15.20 -26.29 -12.26
N PHE A 373 14.41 -25.30 -11.83
CA PHE A 373 13.06 -25.54 -11.33
C PHE A 373 12.12 -26.03 -12.44
N MET A 374 12.14 -25.38 -13.61
CA MET A 374 11.31 -25.81 -14.75
C MET A 374 11.67 -27.24 -15.20
N GLN A 375 12.95 -27.59 -15.19
CA GLN A 375 13.40 -28.97 -15.47
C GLN A 375 12.86 -29.96 -14.43
N MET A 376 12.87 -29.58 -13.16
CA MET A 376 12.34 -30.42 -12.07
C MET A 376 10.84 -30.65 -12.21
N GLU A 377 10.10 -29.59 -12.50
CA GLU A 377 8.65 -29.61 -12.73
C GLU A 377 8.29 -30.53 -13.91
N ALA A 378 8.97 -30.36 -15.06
CA ALA A 378 8.75 -31.20 -16.23
C ALA A 378 9.01 -32.69 -15.95
N ILE A 379 10.05 -33.02 -15.17
CA ILE A 379 10.35 -34.40 -14.77
C ILE A 379 9.23 -34.98 -13.89
N ILE A 380 8.77 -34.24 -12.87
CA ILE A 380 7.74 -34.72 -11.93
C ILE A 380 6.39 -34.86 -12.63
N GLN A 381 6.02 -33.90 -13.47
CA GLN A 381 4.78 -33.96 -14.26
C GLN A 381 4.77 -35.13 -15.26
N SER A 382 5.94 -35.58 -15.72
CA SER A 382 6.10 -36.77 -16.58
C SER A 382 6.02 -38.12 -15.84
N MET A 383 5.90 -38.10 -14.50
CA MET A 383 5.70 -39.30 -13.68
C MET A 383 4.22 -39.63 -13.51
N THR A 384 3.91 -40.91 -13.29
CA THR A 384 2.57 -41.34 -12.87
C THR A 384 2.34 -41.07 -11.39
N LYS A 385 1.07 -41.03 -10.94
CA LYS A 385 0.71 -40.84 -9.53
C LYS A 385 1.44 -41.81 -8.58
N ALA A 386 1.50 -43.09 -8.94
CA ALA A 386 2.22 -44.10 -8.17
C ALA A 386 3.73 -43.81 -8.04
N GLU A 387 4.36 -43.28 -9.09
CA GLU A 387 5.78 -42.92 -9.09
C GLU A 387 6.07 -41.63 -8.31
N ARG A 388 5.10 -40.70 -8.26
CA ARG A 388 5.19 -39.48 -7.43
C ARG A 388 5.02 -39.80 -5.94
N GLU A 389 4.12 -40.72 -5.62
CA GLU A 389 3.87 -41.19 -4.25
C GLU A 389 5.05 -42.01 -3.72
N ASP A 390 5.59 -42.92 -4.52
CA ASP A 390 6.74 -43.75 -4.17
C ASP A 390 7.83 -43.76 -5.25
N PRO A 391 8.87 -42.90 -5.10
CA PRO A 391 9.99 -42.86 -6.04
C PRO A 391 10.90 -44.10 -6.03
N SER A 392 10.72 -45.03 -5.08
CA SER A 392 11.53 -46.24 -5.00
C SER A 392 11.23 -47.23 -6.14
N ILE A 393 10.03 -47.15 -6.74
CA ILE A 393 9.62 -48.02 -7.84
C ILE A 393 10.26 -47.65 -9.20
N LEU A 394 11.02 -46.54 -9.26
CA LEU A 394 11.64 -46.01 -10.46
C LEU A 394 12.82 -46.87 -10.94
N ASN A 395 12.49 -47.90 -11.73
CA ASN A 395 13.46 -48.73 -12.46
C ASN A 395 13.97 -48.04 -13.75
N ALA A 396 14.95 -48.65 -14.42
CA ALA A 396 15.57 -48.10 -15.61
C ALA A 396 14.59 -47.84 -16.77
N SER A 397 13.57 -48.69 -16.93
CA SER A 397 12.53 -48.52 -17.96
C SER A 397 11.67 -47.28 -17.69
N ARG A 398 11.18 -47.12 -16.44
CA ARG A 398 10.41 -45.94 -16.02
C ARG A 398 11.19 -44.65 -16.17
N ARG A 399 12.48 -44.65 -15.78
CA ARG A 399 13.36 -43.48 -15.94
C ARG A 399 13.56 -43.10 -17.40
N ARG A 400 13.67 -44.07 -18.32
CA ARG A 400 13.74 -43.80 -19.77
C ARG A 400 12.45 -43.18 -20.30
N ARG A 401 11.29 -43.68 -19.86
CA ARG A 401 9.99 -43.10 -20.22
C ARG A 401 9.85 -41.66 -19.74
N ILE A 402 10.19 -41.39 -18.48
CA ILE A 402 10.13 -40.04 -17.89
C ILE A 402 11.13 -39.10 -18.60
N ALA A 403 12.32 -39.59 -18.94
CA ALA A 403 13.32 -38.82 -19.69
C ALA A 403 12.78 -38.38 -21.06
N ALA A 404 12.15 -39.31 -21.79
CA ALA A 404 11.53 -39.01 -23.08
C ALA A 404 10.36 -38.01 -22.93
N GLY A 405 9.51 -38.17 -21.91
CA GLY A 405 8.36 -37.28 -21.68
C GLY A 405 8.74 -35.87 -21.21
N SER A 406 9.82 -35.74 -20.45
CA SER A 406 10.29 -34.45 -19.91
C SER A 406 11.34 -33.75 -20.77
N GLY A 407 11.86 -34.42 -21.81
CA GLY A 407 12.98 -33.93 -22.61
C GLY A 407 14.30 -33.80 -21.84
N GLN A 408 14.43 -34.49 -20.69
CA GLN A 408 15.59 -34.40 -19.81
C GLN A 408 16.40 -35.72 -19.78
N PRO A 409 17.73 -35.66 -19.61
CA PRO A 409 18.54 -36.87 -19.50
C PRO A 409 18.26 -37.62 -18.21
N VAL A 410 18.44 -38.94 -18.23
CA VAL A 410 18.22 -39.83 -17.07
C VAL A 410 19.06 -39.41 -15.84
N SER A 411 20.24 -38.81 -16.06
CA SER A 411 21.08 -38.26 -15.00
C SER A 411 20.37 -37.19 -14.16
N LYS A 412 19.55 -36.33 -14.78
CA LYS A 412 18.77 -35.29 -14.09
C LYS A 412 17.66 -35.89 -13.23
N ILE A 413 17.04 -36.96 -13.71
CA ILE A 413 16.03 -37.72 -12.94
C ILE A 413 16.67 -38.34 -11.69
N ASN A 414 17.86 -38.93 -11.83
CA ASN A 414 18.60 -39.47 -10.69
C ASN A 414 18.97 -38.39 -9.67
N GLN A 415 19.39 -37.22 -10.15
CA GLN A 415 19.72 -36.08 -9.30
C GLN A 415 18.50 -35.56 -8.54
N LEU A 416 17.33 -35.49 -9.20
CA LEU A 416 16.07 -35.09 -8.57
C LEU A 416 15.66 -36.07 -7.46
N VAL A 417 15.68 -37.37 -7.75
CA VAL A 417 15.36 -38.41 -6.73
C VAL A 417 16.32 -38.34 -5.55
N LYS A 418 17.61 -38.06 -5.80
CA LYS A 418 18.59 -37.85 -4.73
C LYS A 418 18.24 -36.61 -3.88
N ARG A 419 17.98 -35.46 -4.50
CA ARG A 419 17.58 -34.22 -3.82
C ARG A 419 16.31 -34.42 -2.97
N TYR A 420 15.31 -35.11 -3.50
CA TYR A 420 14.09 -35.46 -2.76
C TYR A 420 14.39 -36.34 -1.54
N ASN A 421 15.22 -37.37 -1.69
CA ASN A 421 15.58 -38.26 -0.58
C ASN A 421 16.38 -37.54 0.51
N ASP A 422 17.26 -36.62 0.13
CA ASP A 422 18.03 -35.79 1.07
C ASP A 422 17.12 -34.82 1.82
N ALA A 423 16.17 -34.17 1.12
CA ALA A 423 15.14 -33.33 1.74
C ALA A 423 14.25 -34.12 2.70
N LYS A 424 13.82 -35.33 2.31
CA LYS A 424 13.02 -36.24 3.14
C LYS A 424 13.77 -36.65 4.42
N LYS A 425 15.08 -36.92 4.33
CA LYS A 425 15.94 -37.20 5.51
C LYS A 425 16.06 -35.98 6.42
N MET A 426 16.28 -34.80 5.85
CA MET A 426 16.39 -33.55 6.61
C MET A 426 15.08 -33.24 7.34
N MET A 427 13.94 -33.29 6.65
CA MET A 427 12.61 -33.08 7.26
C MET A 427 12.34 -34.06 8.41
N LYS A 428 12.68 -35.34 8.24
CA LYS A 428 12.54 -36.35 9.31
C LYS A 428 13.36 -36.02 10.57
N SER A 429 14.54 -35.42 10.39
CA SER A 429 15.39 -34.99 11.51
C SER A 429 14.83 -33.78 12.27
N PHE A 430 14.07 -32.92 11.57
CA PHE A 430 13.40 -31.76 12.16
C PHE A 430 12.09 -32.11 12.88
N THR A 431 11.41 -33.20 12.51
CA THR A 431 10.14 -33.62 13.15
C THR A 431 10.29 -34.68 14.25
N GLY A 432 11.51 -35.11 14.56
CA GLY A 432 11.80 -36.06 15.66
C GLY A 432 11.64 -35.43 17.05
N LYS A 433 11.58 -36.26 18.11
CA LYS A 433 11.29 -35.92 19.53
C LYS A 433 12.18 -34.84 20.22
N GLY A 434 13.03 -34.12 19.48
CA GLY A 434 13.79 -32.94 19.94
C GLY A 434 13.74 -31.72 19.00
N GLY A 435 12.98 -31.78 17.91
CA GLY A 435 12.91 -30.73 16.88
C GLY A 435 12.12 -29.49 17.27
N ASN A 436 11.05 -29.65 18.06
CA ASN A 436 10.26 -28.52 18.60
C ASN A 436 11.12 -27.55 19.43
N SER A 437 12.18 -28.03 20.07
CA SER A 437 13.10 -27.19 20.86
C SER A 437 14.02 -26.34 19.98
N ARG A 438 14.42 -26.82 18.80
CA ARG A 438 15.29 -26.09 17.87
C ARG A 438 14.51 -25.12 16.97
N LEU A 439 13.30 -25.49 16.55
CA LEU A 439 12.40 -24.57 15.83
C LEU A 439 12.02 -23.37 16.71
N ASN A 440 11.59 -23.60 17.95
CA ASN A 440 11.27 -22.52 18.90
C ASN A 440 12.46 -21.61 19.22
N LYS A 441 13.69 -22.10 19.15
CA LYS A 441 14.90 -21.30 19.39
C LYS A 441 15.27 -20.42 18.20
N MET A 442 14.90 -20.83 16.98
CA MET A 442 15.12 -20.05 15.76
C MET A 442 14.03 -19.00 15.55
N PHE A 443 12.79 -19.29 15.98
CA PHE A 443 11.65 -18.35 15.88
C PHE A 443 11.52 -17.39 17.08
N ARG A 444 12.16 -17.63 18.23
CA ARG A 444 12.22 -16.69 19.37
C ARG A 444 13.28 -15.57 19.22
N GLY A 445 14.05 -15.59 18.13
CA GLY A 445 15.04 -14.56 17.80
C GLY A 445 14.58 -13.57 16.73
N PHE A 446 13.29 -13.60 16.35
CA PHE A 446 12.66 -12.65 15.45
C PHE A 446 11.77 -11.68 16.21
#